data_AF-A0A1A2BL23-F1
#
_entry.id   AF-A0A1A2BL23-F1
#
_cell.length_a   1.000
_cell.length_b   1.000
_cell.length_c   1.000
_cell.angle_alpha   90.00
_cell.angle_beta   90.00
_cell.angle_gamma   90.00
#
_symmetry.space_group_name_H-M   'P 1'
#
loop_
_entity.id
_entity.type
_entity.pdbx_description
1 polymer ?
#
loop_
_entity_poly.entity_id
_entity_poly.type
_entity_poly.pdbx_seq_one_letter_code
_entity_poly.pdbx_strand_id
1 'polypeptide(L)'
;MKILLTVPVAALVALSCPIPHAVAAPDPGSDAANPPVPAPPYIDHTQWAQWQGRPSLRVFPSPAGRTASRIPAATALADEGWAEVLALAPDADTAGMRAQFLCHWQFAELAQPGKVSWNLEPWRPVVDDTEMVASGCNPGGPEESF
;
A
#
# COMPACT_ATOMS: atom_id res chain seq x y z
N MET A 1 -21.27 3.82 67.91
CA MET A 1 -20.20 3.54 68.88
C MET A 1 -19.67 2.13 68.64
N LYS A 2 -18.35 2.02 68.42
CA LYS A 2 -17.42 0.87 68.60
C LYS A 2 -17.99 -0.56 68.51
N ILE A 3 -17.36 -1.37 67.65
CA ILE A 3 -16.52 -2.52 68.08
C ILE A 3 -15.37 -2.67 67.05
N LEU A 4 -14.14 -2.60 67.56
CA LEU A 4 -12.89 -3.05 66.92
C LEU A 4 -12.67 -4.51 67.34
N LEU A 5 -12.20 -5.39 66.45
CA LEU A 5 -11.52 -6.66 66.79
C LEU A 5 -10.72 -7.21 65.59
N THR A 6 -9.41 -6.97 65.66
CA THR A 6 -8.21 -7.78 65.33
C THR A 6 -8.13 -8.74 64.12
N VAL A 7 -6.93 -8.65 63.52
CA VAL A 7 -6.30 -9.28 62.33
C VAL A 7 -5.96 -10.77 62.50
N PRO A 8 -5.74 -11.52 61.40
CA PRO A 8 -4.54 -12.34 61.34
C PRO A 8 -3.72 -12.15 60.06
N VAL A 9 -2.42 -11.98 60.26
CA VAL A 9 -1.38 -11.97 59.22
C VAL A 9 -1.27 -13.40 58.69
N ALA A 10 -1.65 -13.61 57.43
CA ALA A 10 -1.41 -14.88 56.75
C ALA A 10 0.01 -14.87 56.17
N ALA A 11 0.86 -15.76 56.68
CA ALA A 11 2.20 -16.01 56.18
C ALA A 11 2.15 -16.65 54.78
N LEU A 12 2.80 -16.03 53.79
CA LEU A 12 3.07 -16.67 52.50
C LEU A 12 4.21 -17.68 52.68
N VAL A 13 3.89 -18.97 52.53
CA VAL A 13 4.89 -20.02 52.33
C VAL A 13 5.10 -20.17 50.82
N ALA A 14 6.26 -19.74 50.33
CA ALA A 14 6.66 -19.96 48.94
C ALA A 14 7.13 -21.42 48.77
N LEU A 15 6.32 -22.24 48.09
CA LEU A 15 6.75 -23.55 47.59
C LEU A 15 7.58 -23.34 46.32
N SER A 16 8.87 -23.63 46.39
CA SER A 16 9.78 -23.64 45.25
C SER A 16 9.67 -24.98 44.51
N CYS A 17 9.00 -25.00 43.35
CA CYS A 17 9.14 -26.08 42.37
C CYS A 17 10.24 -25.74 41.36
N PRO A 18 11.22 -26.64 41.09
CA PRO A 18 12.18 -26.43 40.01
C PRO A 18 11.50 -26.62 38.66
N ILE A 19 11.54 -25.59 37.81
CA ILE A 19 11.08 -25.66 36.42
C ILE A 19 12.14 -26.44 35.62
N PRO A 20 11.82 -27.56 34.96
CA PRO A 20 12.78 -28.21 34.07
C PRO A 20 13.11 -27.26 32.92
N HIS A 21 14.40 -26.95 32.75
CA HIS A 21 14.89 -26.21 31.60
C HIS A 21 14.70 -27.07 30.35
N ALA A 22 13.64 -26.79 29.60
CA ALA A 22 13.49 -27.32 28.25
C ALA A 22 14.59 -26.70 27.38
N VAL A 23 15.48 -27.55 26.88
CA VAL A 23 16.49 -27.17 25.88
C VAL A 23 15.73 -26.82 24.61
N ALA A 24 15.65 -25.53 24.28
CA ALA A 24 15.07 -25.06 23.04
C ALA A 24 15.94 -25.55 21.87
N ALA A 25 15.37 -26.37 20.99
CA ALA A 25 15.94 -26.62 19.67
C ALA A 25 15.93 -25.29 18.88
N PRO A 26 16.88 -25.07 17.95
CA PRO A 26 16.78 -23.94 17.04
C PRO A 26 15.52 -24.08 16.20
N ASP A 27 14.60 -23.15 16.39
CA ASP A 27 13.37 -23.03 15.62
C ASP A 27 13.74 -22.75 14.15
N PRO A 28 13.39 -23.62 13.18
CA PRO A 28 13.73 -23.40 11.79
C PRO A 28 12.85 -22.27 11.25
N GLY A 29 13.39 -21.05 11.25
CA GLY A 29 12.95 -19.96 10.39
C GLY A 29 11.51 -19.50 10.63
N SER A 30 11.34 -18.64 11.62
CA SER A 30 10.23 -17.69 11.64
C SER A 30 10.41 -16.61 10.54
N ASP A 31 10.51 -17.02 9.27
CA ASP A 31 10.35 -16.14 8.10
C ASP A 31 8.85 -15.98 7.73
N ALA A 32 7.96 -16.10 8.72
CA ALA A 32 6.54 -15.79 8.57
C ALA A 32 6.28 -14.26 8.64
N ALA A 33 7.27 -13.45 8.26
CA ALA A 33 7.23 -11.99 8.29
C ALA A 33 7.22 -11.45 6.86
N ASN A 34 6.08 -10.87 6.48
CA ASN A 34 5.72 -10.29 5.18
C ASN A 34 5.34 -11.29 4.07
N PRO A 35 4.20 -11.06 3.38
CA PRO A 35 3.90 -11.79 2.17
C PRO A 35 5.02 -11.55 1.14
N PRO A 36 5.42 -12.57 0.37
CA PRO A 36 6.45 -12.42 -0.65
C PRO A 36 6.03 -11.35 -1.66
N VAL A 37 6.95 -10.46 -1.99
CA VAL A 37 6.74 -9.42 -3.02
C VAL A 37 6.58 -10.13 -4.38
N PRO A 38 5.47 -9.89 -5.12
CA PRO A 38 5.31 -10.43 -6.46
C PRO A 38 6.41 -9.94 -7.40
N ALA A 39 6.87 -10.80 -8.31
CA ALA A 39 7.79 -10.40 -9.37
C ALA A 39 7.05 -9.56 -10.45
N PRO A 40 7.73 -8.59 -11.09
CA PRO A 40 7.20 -7.86 -12.25
C PRO A 40 6.96 -8.78 -13.47
N PRO A 41 6.18 -8.35 -14.48
CA PRO A 41 5.69 -6.98 -14.70
C PRO A 41 4.54 -6.58 -13.78
N TYR A 42 4.58 -5.36 -13.26
CA TYR A 42 3.49 -4.75 -12.49
C TYR A 42 2.44 -4.07 -13.36
N ILE A 43 2.82 -3.63 -14.55
CA ILE A 43 1.96 -3.03 -15.56
C ILE A 43 1.78 -4.03 -16.70
N ASP A 44 0.53 -4.36 -17.02
CA ASP A 44 0.21 -5.26 -18.13
C ASP A 44 0.35 -4.53 -19.47
N HIS A 45 -0.31 -3.39 -19.61
CA HIS A 45 -0.17 -2.52 -20.77
C HIS A 45 -0.61 -1.07 -20.46
N THR A 46 -0.37 -0.19 -21.41
CA THR A 46 -0.88 1.19 -21.40
C THR A 46 -1.62 1.50 -22.70
N GLN A 47 -2.62 2.38 -22.64
CA GLN A 47 -3.35 2.83 -23.82
C GLN A 47 -3.63 4.34 -23.75
N TRP A 48 -3.15 5.09 -24.75
CA TRP A 48 -3.58 6.46 -24.95
C TRP A 48 -5.04 6.50 -25.46
N ALA A 49 -5.85 7.34 -24.83
CA ALA A 49 -7.24 7.60 -25.14
C ALA A 49 -7.53 9.10 -25.14
N GLN A 50 -8.79 9.46 -25.42
CA GLN A 50 -9.30 10.83 -25.32
C GLN A 50 -10.43 10.87 -24.30
N TRP A 51 -10.29 11.76 -23.31
CA TRP A 51 -11.33 12.09 -22.34
C TRP A 51 -11.68 13.57 -22.46
N GLN A 52 -12.95 13.87 -22.74
CA GLN A 52 -13.42 15.25 -22.97
C GLN A 52 -12.57 16.04 -23.99
N GLY A 53 -12.10 15.35 -25.05
CA GLY A 53 -11.28 15.95 -26.11
C GLY A 53 -9.83 16.23 -25.71
N ARG A 54 -9.34 15.63 -24.62
CA ARG A 54 -7.97 15.77 -24.12
C ARG A 54 -7.31 14.40 -23.93
N PRO A 55 -5.99 14.29 -24.04
CA PRO A 55 -5.29 13.01 -23.89
C PRO A 55 -5.42 12.43 -22.47
N SER A 56 -5.61 11.12 -22.39
CA SER A 56 -5.63 10.34 -21.14
C SER A 56 -4.84 9.04 -21.36
N LEU A 57 -3.81 8.79 -20.56
CA LEU A 57 -3.08 7.53 -20.57
C LEU A 57 -3.72 6.58 -19.58
N ARG A 58 -4.36 5.53 -20.08
CA ARG A 58 -4.91 4.46 -19.25
C ARG A 58 -3.81 3.45 -18.95
N VAL A 59 -3.47 3.27 -17.69
CA VAL A 59 -2.48 2.28 -17.21
C VAL A 59 -3.22 1.08 -16.63
N PHE A 60 -2.96 -0.11 -17.16
CA PHE A 60 -3.64 -1.34 -16.73
C PHE A 60 -2.71 -2.15 -15.84
N PRO A 61 -2.97 -2.26 -14.52
CA PRO A 61 -2.11 -3.00 -13.62
C PRO A 61 -2.30 -4.51 -13.80
N SER A 62 -1.19 -5.25 -13.80
CA SER A 62 -1.19 -6.71 -13.81
C SER A 62 -1.67 -7.28 -12.46
N PRO A 63 -2.01 -8.58 -12.36
CA PRO A 63 -2.31 -9.20 -11.06
C PRO A 63 -1.17 -9.05 -10.03
N ALA A 64 0.09 -9.08 -10.51
CA ALA A 64 1.26 -8.86 -9.67
C ALA A 64 1.32 -7.40 -9.18
N GLY A 65 1.10 -6.43 -10.08
CA GLY A 65 1.05 -5.01 -9.74
C GLY A 65 -0.04 -4.69 -8.73
N ARG A 66 -1.26 -5.21 -8.92
CA ARG A 66 -2.36 -5.04 -7.94
C ARG A 66 -2.02 -5.60 -6.56
N THR A 67 -1.25 -6.67 -6.51
CA THR A 67 -0.81 -7.27 -5.23
C THR A 67 0.32 -6.47 -4.61
N ALA A 68 1.31 -6.06 -5.41
CA ALA A 68 2.44 -5.23 -4.98
C ALA A 68 1.98 -3.86 -4.46
N SER A 69 0.97 -3.25 -5.08
CA SER A 69 0.48 -1.91 -4.74
C SER A 69 -0.22 -1.84 -3.37
N ARG A 70 -0.62 -2.99 -2.82
CA ARG A 70 -1.17 -3.11 -1.45
C ARG A 70 -0.10 -3.26 -0.37
N ILE A 71 1.17 -3.42 -0.74
CA ILE A 71 2.27 -3.55 0.22
C ILE A 71 2.61 -2.15 0.76
N PRO A 72 2.46 -1.89 2.08
CA PRO A 72 2.71 -0.57 2.65
C PRO A 72 4.17 -0.14 2.48
N ALA A 73 4.38 1.18 2.32
CA ALA A 73 5.70 1.81 2.27
C ALA A 73 6.68 1.25 1.22
N ALA A 74 6.16 0.64 0.14
CA ALA A 74 6.95 0.02 -0.90
C ALA A 74 7.25 0.98 -2.08
N THR A 75 7.86 2.14 -1.80
CA THR A 75 8.17 3.15 -2.82
C THR A 75 8.97 2.60 -3.99
N ALA A 76 9.92 1.68 -3.71
CA ALA A 76 10.73 1.04 -4.75
C ALA A 76 9.89 0.23 -5.76
N LEU A 77 8.77 -0.36 -5.33
CA LEU A 77 7.88 -1.11 -6.24
C LEU A 77 7.06 -0.15 -7.12
N ALA A 78 6.66 0.99 -6.55
CA ALA A 78 6.01 2.05 -7.32
C ALA A 78 6.98 2.64 -8.35
N ASP A 79 8.26 2.84 -8.00
CA ASP A 79 9.28 3.32 -8.94
C ASP A 79 9.53 2.32 -10.08
N GLU A 80 9.58 1.01 -9.78
CA GLU A 80 9.63 -0.05 -10.81
C GLU A 80 8.40 -0.01 -11.72
N GLY A 81 7.20 0.06 -11.14
CA GLY A 81 5.95 0.18 -11.92
C GLY A 81 5.92 1.44 -12.79
N TRP A 82 6.45 2.56 -12.31
CA TRP A 82 6.58 3.78 -13.11
C TRP A 82 7.57 3.62 -14.27
N ALA A 83 8.70 2.93 -14.03
CA ALA A 83 9.65 2.62 -15.09
C ALA A 83 9.03 1.74 -16.19
N GLU A 84 8.19 0.77 -15.82
CA GLU A 84 7.41 -0.03 -16.78
C GLU A 84 6.41 0.82 -17.57
N VAL A 85 5.71 1.76 -16.93
CA VAL A 85 4.84 2.73 -17.65
C VAL A 85 5.64 3.50 -18.69
N LEU A 86 6.82 4.02 -18.35
CA LEU A 86 7.66 4.79 -19.26
C LEU A 86 8.25 3.94 -20.40
N ALA A 87 8.49 2.64 -20.16
CA ALA A 87 8.89 1.71 -21.21
C ALA A 87 7.77 1.49 -22.24
N LEU A 88 6.51 1.50 -21.79
CA LEU A 88 5.32 1.30 -22.63
C LEU A 88 4.81 2.59 -23.29
N ALA A 89 4.94 3.73 -22.61
CA ALA A 89 4.51 5.06 -23.03
C ALA A 89 5.59 6.12 -22.71
N PRO A 90 6.66 6.23 -23.52
CA PRO A 90 7.79 7.12 -23.25
C PRO A 90 7.44 8.62 -23.18
N ASP A 91 6.30 9.01 -23.75
CA ASP A 91 5.78 10.39 -23.77
C ASP A 91 5.00 10.76 -22.49
N ALA A 92 4.87 9.84 -21.53
CA ALA A 92 4.17 10.06 -20.25
C ALA A 92 5.01 10.78 -19.17
N ASP A 93 6.31 11.02 -19.41
CA ASP A 93 7.27 11.50 -18.39
C ASP A 93 7.07 12.98 -18.03
N THR A 94 6.01 13.25 -17.27
CA THR A 94 5.74 14.56 -16.67
C THR A 94 5.59 14.43 -15.17
N ALA A 95 5.99 15.46 -14.42
CA ALA A 95 5.88 15.47 -12.97
C ALA A 95 4.43 15.22 -12.48
N GLY A 96 3.45 15.80 -13.19
CA GLY A 96 2.04 15.61 -12.89
C GLY A 96 1.56 14.18 -13.12
N MET A 97 1.93 13.54 -14.22
CA MET A 97 1.54 12.15 -14.49
C MET A 97 2.21 11.17 -13.53
N ARG A 98 3.49 11.39 -13.18
CA ARG A 98 4.16 10.57 -12.16
C ARG A 98 3.46 10.68 -10.80
N ALA A 99 3.08 11.89 -10.39
CA ALA A 99 2.38 12.09 -9.12
C ALA A 99 0.99 11.42 -9.10
N GLN A 100 0.23 11.52 -10.21
CA GLN A 100 -1.02 10.78 -10.39
C GLN A 100 -0.77 9.26 -10.27
N PHE A 101 0.24 8.72 -10.95
CA PHE A 101 0.57 7.29 -10.90
C PHE A 101 0.89 6.82 -9.48
N LEU A 102 1.74 7.56 -8.75
CA LEU A 102 2.08 7.21 -7.37
C LEU A 102 0.88 7.23 -6.44
N CYS A 103 -0.06 8.15 -6.64
CA CYS A 103 -1.30 8.19 -5.89
C CYS A 103 -2.18 6.97 -6.24
N HIS A 104 -2.37 6.65 -7.54
CA HIS A 104 -3.14 5.46 -7.95
C HIS A 104 -2.51 4.17 -7.44
N TRP A 105 -1.19 4.01 -7.53
CA TRP A 105 -0.48 2.87 -6.98
C TRP A 105 -0.82 2.64 -5.50
N GLN A 106 -0.75 3.69 -4.70
CA GLN A 106 -0.99 3.60 -3.26
C GLN A 106 -2.45 3.36 -2.88
N PHE A 107 -3.39 4.00 -3.60
CA PHE A 107 -4.77 4.12 -3.12
C PHE A 107 -5.81 3.41 -3.97
N ALA A 108 -5.60 3.20 -5.27
CA ALA A 108 -6.65 2.70 -6.16
C ALA A 108 -7.15 1.31 -5.74
N GLU A 109 -6.24 0.38 -5.43
CA GLU A 109 -6.62 -0.97 -4.99
C GLU A 109 -7.24 -1.01 -3.58
N LEU A 110 -7.03 0.02 -2.77
CA LEU A 110 -7.62 0.13 -1.43
C LEU A 110 -9.01 0.78 -1.49
N ALA A 111 -9.18 1.83 -2.30
CA ALA A 111 -10.41 2.59 -2.41
C ALA A 111 -11.42 1.94 -3.37
N GLN A 112 -10.94 1.35 -4.48
CA GLN A 112 -11.76 0.70 -5.51
C GLN A 112 -11.04 -0.54 -6.06
N PRO A 113 -11.06 -1.67 -5.31
CA PRO A 113 -10.40 -2.90 -5.72
C PRO A 113 -10.83 -3.33 -7.12
N GLY A 114 -9.86 -3.65 -7.99
CA GLY A 114 -10.16 -4.10 -9.35
C GLY A 114 -10.53 -3.00 -10.34
N LYS A 115 -10.33 -1.70 -10.02
CA LYS A 115 -10.43 -0.60 -11.00
C LYS A 115 -9.69 -0.98 -12.29
N VAL A 116 -10.35 -0.86 -13.44
CA VAL A 116 -9.84 -1.44 -14.69
C VAL A 116 -8.51 -0.78 -15.10
N SER A 117 -8.46 0.55 -15.06
CA SER A 117 -7.28 1.34 -15.37
C SER A 117 -7.05 2.50 -14.39
N TRP A 118 -5.78 2.89 -14.25
CA TRP A 118 -5.35 4.13 -13.61
C TRP A 118 -5.08 5.16 -14.70
N ASN A 119 -5.91 6.17 -14.78
CA ASN A 119 -5.85 7.14 -15.86
C ASN A 119 -4.96 8.31 -15.44
N LEU A 120 -3.96 8.61 -16.26
CA LEU A 120 -2.96 9.66 -16.06
C LEU A 120 -3.11 10.69 -17.17
N GLU A 121 -3.32 11.94 -16.79
CA GLU A 121 -3.64 12.99 -17.76
C GLU A 121 -2.64 14.15 -17.68
N PRO A 122 -1.96 14.51 -18.78
CA PRO A 122 -0.92 15.54 -18.79
C PRO A 122 -1.48 16.96 -18.63
N TRP A 123 -2.79 17.14 -18.77
CA TRP A 123 -3.46 18.44 -18.67
C TRP A 123 -3.98 18.77 -17.26
N ARG A 124 -3.87 17.83 -16.31
CA ARG A 124 -4.24 18.07 -14.92
C ARG A 124 -3.22 19.00 -14.25
N PRO A 125 -3.64 19.85 -13.31
CA PRO A 125 -2.72 20.73 -12.59
C PRO A 125 -1.75 19.91 -11.75
N VAL A 126 -0.51 20.40 -11.63
CA VAL A 126 0.44 19.90 -10.64
C VAL A 126 0.06 20.50 -9.29
N VAL A 127 -0.21 19.63 -8.32
CA VAL A 127 -0.63 19.98 -6.95
C VAL A 127 0.25 19.25 -5.95
N ASP A 128 0.17 19.63 -4.67
CA ASP A 128 0.84 18.87 -3.61
C ASP A 128 0.16 17.51 -3.35
N ASP A 129 0.84 16.63 -2.61
CA ASP A 129 0.34 15.27 -2.32
C ASP A 129 -1.00 15.27 -1.57
N THR A 130 -1.28 16.29 -0.76
CA THR A 130 -2.54 16.38 -0.01
C THR A 130 -3.70 16.61 -0.96
N GLU A 131 -3.56 17.58 -1.86
CA GLU A 131 -4.58 17.86 -2.88
C GLU A 131 -4.69 16.73 -3.91
N MET A 132 -3.58 16.07 -4.26
CA MET A 132 -3.58 14.90 -5.15
C MET A 132 -4.49 13.78 -4.59
N VAL A 133 -4.34 13.46 -3.30
CA VAL A 133 -5.18 12.44 -2.64
C VAL A 133 -6.62 12.92 -2.46
N ALA A 134 -6.81 14.18 -2.02
CA ALA A 134 -8.14 14.75 -1.81
C ALA A 134 -9.00 14.78 -3.09
N SER A 135 -8.34 14.88 -4.25
CA SER A 135 -8.97 14.90 -5.57
C SER A 135 -9.08 13.52 -6.23
N GLY A 136 -8.86 12.41 -5.51
CA GLY A 136 -8.99 11.06 -6.07
C GLY A 136 -7.83 10.65 -6.99
N CYS A 137 -6.65 11.23 -6.78
CA CYS A 137 -5.44 11.03 -7.61
C CYS A 137 -5.50 11.69 -8.99
N ASN A 138 -6.52 12.52 -9.25
CA ASN A 138 -6.79 13.09 -10.56
C ASN A 138 -7.36 14.54 -10.42
N PRO A 139 -6.52 15.52 -10.06
CA PRO A 139 -6.97 16.87 -9.77
C PRO A 139 -7.52 17.61 -11.00
N GLY A 140 -8.27 18.70 -10.75
CA GLY A 140 -8.65 19.66 -11.78
C GLY A 140 -9.90 19.31 -12.60
N GLY A 141 -10.66 18.27 -12.27
CA GLY A 141 -11.94 17.99 -12.91
C GLY A 141 -12.44 16.56 -12.76
N PRO A 142 -13.58 16.22 -13.40
CA PRO A 142 -14.15 14.87 -13.34
C PRO A 142 -13.22 13.80 -13.91
N GLU A 143 -13.18 12.66 -13.22
CA GLU A 143 -12.44 11.49 -13.68
C GLU A 143 -13.17 10.73 -14.80
N GLU A 144 -12.37 10.18 -15.70
CA GLU A 144 -12.82 9.17 -16.66
C GLU A 144 -13.13 7.87 -15.91
N SER A 145 -14.37 7.39 -15.98
CA SER A 145 -14.87 6.29 -15.14
C SER A 145 -14.66 4.92 -15.78
N PHE A 146 -13.95 3.99 -15.10
CA PHE A 146 -13.87 2.55 -15.43
C PHE A 146 -13.61 1.70 -14.19
#